data_AF-A0A7Z9F1C6-F1
#
_entry.id   AF-A0A7Z9F1C6-F1
#
_cell.length_a   1.000
_cell.length_b   1.000
_cell.length_c   1.000
_cell.angle_alpha   90.00
_cell.angle_beta   90.00
_cell.angle_gamma   90.00
#
_symmetry.space_group_name_H-M   'P 1'
#
loop_
_entity.id
_entity.type
_entity.pdbx_description
1 polymer ?
#
loop_
_entity_poly.entity_id
_entity_poly.type
_entity_poly.pdbx_seq_one_letter_code
_entity_poly.pdbx_strand_id
1 'polypeptide(L)' 'MMAKLDKLFIRKIVHELHGNNLDDTAAERIADTIASIARTFETIGVQSLFDTEPAHFNRILAELADGGESRNEN' A
#
# COMPACT_ATOMS: atom_id res chain seq x y z
N MET A 1 4.38 10.12 -14.41
CA MET A 1 2.95 9.84 -14.64
C MET A 1 2.66 8.49 -14.00
N MET A 2 2.01 8.48 -12.83
CA MET A 2 1.75 7.24 -12.08
C MET A 2 0.64 6.46 -12.81
N ALA A 3 0.88 5.19 -13.14
CA ALA A 3 -0.13 4.37 -13.80
C ALA A 3 -1.37 4.32 -12.90
N LYS A 4 -2.53 4.71 -13.43
CA LYS A 4 -3.78 4.66 -12.69
C LYS A 4 -4.14 3.18 -12.50
N LEU A 5 -4.11 2.72 -11.24
CA LEU A 5 -4.47 1.35 -10.87
C LEU A 5 -5.98 1.16 -11.01
N ASP A 6 -6.46 0.96 -12.24
CA ASP A 6 -7.86 0.69 -12.53
C ASP A 6 -8.19 -0.83 -12.46
N LYS A 7 -9.48 -1.16 -12.51
CA LYS A 7 -9.95 -2.55 -12.38
C LYS A 7 -9.36 -3.50 -13.45
N LEU A 8 -9.10 -3.00 -14.66
CA LEU A 8 -8.52 -3.81 -15.74
C LEU A 8 -7.08 -4.19 -15.41
N PHE A 9 -6.33 -3.23 -14.88
CA PHE A 9 -4.97 -3.45 -14.41
C PHE A 9 -4.93 -4.44 -13.24
N ILE A 10 -5.83 -4.31 -12.25
CA ILE A 10 -5.93 -5.26 -11.13
C ILE A 10 -6.23 -6.68 -11.62
N ARG A 11 -7.20 -6.84 -12.51
CA ARG A 11 -7.54 -8.15 -13.09
C ARG A 11 -6.34 -8.78 -13.79
N LYS A 12 -5.60 -7.99 -14.57
CA LYS A 12 -4.40 -8.45 -15.27
C LYS A 12 -3.34 -8.94 -14.28
N ILE A 13 -3.01 -8.15 -13.26
CA ILE A 13 -2.00 -8.51 -12.26
C ILE A 13 -2.40 -9.77 -11.50
N VAL A 14 -3.64 -9.86 -11.03
CA VAL A 14 -4.07 -11.04 -10.25
C VAL A 14 -4.06 -12.29 -11.12
N HIS A 15 -4.43 -12.18 -12.39
CA HIS A 15 -4.33 -13.29 -13.33
C HIS A 15 -2.87 -13.69 -13.57
N GLU A 16 -1.98 -12.72 -13.83
CA GLU A 16 -0.56 -13.00 -14.10
C GLU A 16 0.19 -13.58 -12.89
N LEU A 17 -0.10 -13.11 -11.67
CA LEU A 17 0.59 -13.54 -10.45
C LEU A 17 0.00 -14.80 -9.80
N HIS A 18 -1.32 -14.97 -9.89
CA HIS A 18 -2.03 -16.01 -9.14
C HIS A 18 -2.86 -16.95 -10.02
N GLY A 19 -2.92 -16.71 -11.34
CA GLY A 19 -3.74 -17.51 -12.26
C GLY A 19 -5.25 -17.36 -12.05
N ASN A 20 -5.67 -16.39 -11.22
CA ASN A 20 -7.06 -16.23 -10.81
C ASN A 20 -7.79 -15.22 -11.68
N ASN A 21 -9.01 -15.55 -12.06
CA ASN A 21 -9.91 -14.62 -12.74
C ASN A 21 -10.76 -13.89 -11.71
N LEU A 22 -10.55 -12.58 -11.61
CA LEU A 22 -11.32 -11.71 -10.74
C LEU A 22 -12.53 -11.14 -11.48
N ASP A 23 -13.68 -11.09 -10.81
CA ASP A 23 -14.84 -10.34 -11.30
C ASP A 23 -14.62 -8.82 -11.16
N ASP A 24 -15.41 -8.04 -11.90
CA ASP A 24 -15.28 -6.58 -11.94
C ASP A 24 -15.53 -5.92 -10.58
N THR A 25 -16.46 -6.45 -9.78
CA THR A 25 -16.80 -5.87 -8.46
C THR A 25 -15.64 -6.06 -7.49
N ALA A 26 -15.06 -7.27 -7.45
CA ALA A 26 -13.88 -7.55 -6.65
C ALA A 26 -12.69 -6.69 -7.10
N ALA A 27 -12.53 -6.48 -8.41
CA ALA A 27 -11.39 -5.75 -8.97
C ALA A 27 -11.47 -4.26 -8.64
N GLU A 28 -12.68 -3.68 -8.71
CA GLU A 28 -12.95 -2.31 -8.29
C GLU A 28 -12.67 -2.11 -6.80
N ARG A 29 -13.13 -3.04 -5.94
CA ARG A 29 -12.86 -2.98 -4.49
C ARG A 29 -11.38 -3.01 -4.16
N ILE A 30 -10.61 -3.85 -4.85
CA ILE A 30 -9.15 -3.92 -4.68
C ILE A 30 -8.50 -2.61 -5.16
N ALA A 31 -8.89 -2.09 -6.32
CA ALA A 31 -8.39 -0.81 -6.83
C ALA A 31 -8.64 0.33 -5.84
N ASP A 32 -9.86 0.43 -5.30
CA ASP A 32 -10.23 1.44 -4.30
C ASP A 32 -9.44 1.29 -2.99
N THR A 33 -9.22 0.04 -2.56
CA THR A 33 -8.43 -0.26 -1.36
C THR A 33 -6.98 0.18 -1.55
N ILE A 34 -6.36 -0.14 -2.69
CA ILE A 34 -5.00 0.28 -2.99
C ILE A 34 -4.90 1.80 -3.10
N ALA A 35 -5.88 2.46 -3.73
CA ALA A 35 -5.93 3.93 -3.80
C ALA A 35 -6.08 4.57 -2.41
N SER A 36 -6.83 3.94 -1.50
CA SER A 36 -6.93 4.37 -0.10
C SER A 36 -5.59 4.25 0.62
N ILE A 37 -4.93 3.09 0.50
CA ILE A 37 -3.62 2.81 1.10
C ILE A 37 -2.56 3.78 0.55
N ALA A 38 -2.54 4.00 -0.77
CA ALA A 38 -1.61 4.93 -1.41
C ALA A 38 -1.77 6.36 -0.86
N ARG A 39 -3.00 6.84 -0.67
CA ARG A 39 -3.27 8.15 -0.05
C ARG A 39 -2.78 8.21 1.39
N THR A 40 -2.97 7.15 2.18
CA THR A 40 -2.42 7.08 3.53
C THR A 40 -0.89 7.19 3.51
N PHE A 41 -0.23 6.50 2.59
CA PHE A 41 1.22 6.58 2.45
C PHE A 41 1.71 7.96 1.96
N GLU A 42 1.01 8.61 1.03
CA GLU A 42 1.29 9.99 0.64
C GLU A 42 1.21 10.96 1.83
N THR A 43 0.20 10.79 2.70
CA THR A 43 0.05 11.67 3.88
C THR A 43 1.18 11.52 4.91
N ILE A 44 1.84 10.36 4.97
CA ILE A 44 3.00 10.16 5.86
C ILE A 44 4.34 10.44 5.16
N GLY A 45 4.32 11.04 3.95
CA GLY A 45 5.53 11.48 3.26
C GLY A 45 6.39 10.34 2.73
N VAL A 46 5.79 9.21 2.37
CA VAL A 46 6.49 7.98 1.96
C VAL A 46 7.41 8.11 0.74
N GLN A 47 7.29 9.16 -0.07
CA GLN A 47 8.32 9.49 -1.07
C GLN A 47 9.70 9.67 -0.42
N SER A 48 9.79 10.19 0.81
CA SER A 48 11.02 10.26 1.60
C SER A 48 11.48 8.89 2.16
N LEU A 49 10.53 7.98 2.41
CA LEU A 49 10.80 6.69 3.03
C LEU A 49 11.37 5.65 2.06
N PHE A 50 11.03 5.74 0.78
CA PHE A 50 11.60 4.84 -0.25
C PHE A 50 12.80 5.44 -0.99
N ASP A 51 13.07 6.74 -0.85
CA ASP A 51 14.31 7.40 -1.29
C ASP A 51 15.45 7.33 -0.25
N THR A 52 15.16 6.80 0.94
CA THR A 52 16.19 6.53 1.95
C THR A 52 16.72 5.10 1.81
N GLU A 53 18.01 4.89 2.07
CA GLU A 53 18.62 3.55 2.03
C GLU A 53 17.74 2.52 2.78
N PRO A 54 17.66 1.25 2.33
CA PRO A 54 16.75 0.24 2.89
C PRO A 54 16.77 0.11 4.43
N ALA A 55 17.91 0.41 5.06
CA ALA A 55 18.06 0.43 6.51
C ALA A 55 17.23 1.52 7.21
N HIS A 56 17.07 2.69 6.59
CA HIS A 56 16.27 3.79 7.12
C HIS A 56 14.76 3.50 7.01
N PHE A 57 14.32 2.92 5.89
CA PHE A 57 12.94 2.46 5.72
C PHE A 57 12.55 1.44 6.80
N ASN A 58 13.39 0.43 7.02
CA ASN A 58 13.15 -0.60 8.04
C ASN A 58 13.11 -0.02 9.46
N ARG A 59 13.93 1.00 9.77
CA ARG A 59 13.91 1.68 11.07
C ARG A 59 12.58 2.42 11.28
N ILE A 60 12.10 3.15 10.28
CA ILE A 60 10.85 3.91 10.39
C ILE A 60 9.64 2.98 10.48
N LEU A 61 9.66 1.84 9.78
CA LEU A 61 8.64 0.80 9.95
C LEU A 61 8.65 0.19 11.35
N ALA A 62 9.83 -0.07 11.93
CA ALA A 62 9.94 -0.57 13.30
C ALA A 62 9.44 0.47 14.32
N GLU A 63 9.77 1.75 14.14
CA GLU A 63 9.29 2.84 15.00
C GLU A 63 7.77 3.04 14.93
N LEU A 64 7.16 2.88 13.75
CA LEU A 64 5.71 2.91 13.59
C LEU A 64 5.01 1.70 14.22
N ALA A 65 5.66 0.52 14.18
CA ALA A 65 5.16 -0.69 14.83
C ALA A 65 5.23 -0.57 16.37
N ASP A 66 6.32 -0.03 16.92
CA ASP A 66 6.51 0.19 18.36
C ASP A 66 5.66 1.37 18.90
N GLY A 67 5.43 2.40 18.09
CA GLY A 67 4.59 3.55 18.43
C GLY A 67 3.11 3.23 18.66
N GLY A 68 2.68 2.01 18.35
CA GLY A 68 1.33 1.49 18.63
C GLY A 68 1.14 1.00 20.08
N GLU A 69 2.21 0.62 20.79
CA GLU A 69 2.11 0.10 22.16
C GLU A 69 2.21 1.21 23.23
N SER A 70 2.67 2.41 22.89
CA SER A 70 2.94 3.48 23.86
C SER A 70 1.78 4.46 24.10
N ARG A 71 0.55 4.16 23.66
CA ARG A 71 -0.62 5.04 23.82
C ARG A 71 -1.70 4.56 24.80
N ASN A 72 -1.39 3.55 25.63
CA ASN A 72 -2.34 3.05 26.62
C ASN A 72 -1.77 3.00 28.04
N GLU A 73 -1.10 4.06 28.48
CA GLU A 73 -0.86 4.33 29.91
C GLU A 73 -0.91 5.85 30.17
N ASN A 74 -2.12 6.41 30.34
CA ASN A 74 -2.50 7.31 31.45
C ASN A 74 -3.99 7.72 31.35
#